data_AF-A0A524EI22-F1
#
_entry.id   AF-A0A524EI22-F1
#
_cell.length_a   1.000
_cell.length_b   1.000
_cell.length_c   1.000
_cell.angle_alpha   90.00
_cell.angle_beta   90.00
_cell.angle_gamma   90.00
#
_symmetry.space_group_name_H-M   'P 1'
#
loop_
_entity.id
_entity.type
_entity.pdbx_description
1 polymer ?
#
loop_
_entity_poly.entity_id
_entity_poly.type
_entity_poly.pdbx_seq_one_letter_code
_entity_poly.pdbx_strand_id
1 'polypeptide(L)'
;MDVVIRWTAGLYPEDKWPTFDSYARRAADAIWSYLESQENNLMAIFITHDLHSIVLRYGWFGFPLDFRGIDYLGGFAFTFKDESLSVLDYGDVKTVEIPYYWKQ
;
A
#
# COMPACT_ATOMS: atom_id res chain seq x y z
N MET A 1 -3.90 -16.55 -3.88
CA MET A 1 -4.17 -15.87 -5.16
C MET A 1 -5.65 -15.54 -5.33
N ASP A 2 -6.53 -16.55 -5.38
CA ASP A 2 -7.99 -16.36 -5.49
C ASP A 2 -8.56 -15.45 -4.37
N VAL A 3 -8.02 -15.59 -3.16
CA VAL A 3 -8.42 -14.78 -2.00
C VAL A 3 -8.28 -13.27 -2.22
N VAL A 4 -7.18 -12.79 -2.81
CA VAL A 4 -6.98 -11.34 -3.03
C VAL A 4 -7.96 -10.82 -4.06
N ILE A 5 -8.16 -11.55 -5.17
CA ILE A 5 -9.08 -11.17 -6.23
C ILE A 5 -10.51 -11.10 -5.69
N ARG A 6 -10.94 -12.11 -4.93
CA ARG A 6 -12.25 -12.13 -4.28
C ARG A 6 -12.42 -10.99 -3.28
N TRP A 7 -11.35 -10.67 -2.56
CA TRP A 7 -11.36 -9.57 -1.61
C TRP A 7 -11.49 -8.21 -2.28
N THR A 8 -10.70 -7.95 -3.33
CA THR A 8 -10.81 -6.72 -4.13
C THR A 8 -12.17 -6.60 -4.82
N ALA A 9 -12.80 -7.73 -5.14
CA ALA A 9 -14.14 -7.77 -5.73
C ALA A 9 -15.28 -7.66 -4.70
N GLY A 10 -14.98 -7.52 -3.40
CA GLY A 10 -15.99 -7.38 -2.34
C GLY A 10 -16.80 -8.65 -2.07
N LEU A 11 -16.26 -9.83 -2.37
CA LEU A 11 -16.97 -11.11 -2.23
C LEU A 11 -16.93 -11.71 -0.82
N TYR A 12 -16.34 -11.02 0.15
CA TYR A 12 -16.32 -11.44 1.55
C TYR A 12 -17.30 -10.60 2.39
N PRO A 13 -17.98 -11.19 3.39
CA PRO A 13 -18.85 -10.44 4.29
C PRO A 13 -18.06 -9.39 5.09
N GLU A 14 -18.52 -8.14 5.06
CA GLU A 14 -17.84 -6.99 5.67
C GLU A 14 -17.74 -7.08 7.20
N ASP A 15 -18.67 -7.78 7.84
CA ASP A 15 -18.69 -8.03 9.28
C ASP A 15 -17.57 -8.98 9.73
N LYS A 16 -17.01 -9.76 8.80
CA LYS A 16 -15.94 -10.75 9.05
C LYS A 16 -14.60 -10.30 8.52
N TRP A 17 -14.60 -9.56 7.42
CA TRP A 17 -13.40 -9.09 6.76
C TRP A 17 -13.63 -7.65 6.28
N PRO A 18 -12.85 -6.65 6.74
CA PRO A 18 -12.95 -5.30 6.19
C PRO A 18 -12.81 -5.32 4.67
N THR A 19 -13.54 -4.44 3.97
CA THR A 19 -13.40 -4.30 2.51
C THR A 19 -11.96 -3.96 2.14
N PHE A 20 -11.55 -4.34 0.93
CA PHE A 20 -10.22 -4.02 0.40
C PHE A 20 -9.91 -2.52 0.49
N ASP A 21 -10.85 -1.68 0.04
CA ASP A 21 -10.71 -0.22 0.07
C ASP A 21 -10.59 0.31 1.52
N SER A 22 -11.43 -0.19 2.43
CA SER A 22 -11.34 0.18 3.85
C SER A 22 -9.98 -0.17 4.44
N TYR A 23 -9.44 -1.35 4.12
CA TYR A 23 -8.12 -1.77 4.59
C TYR A 23 -7.01 -0.86 4.04
N ALA A 24 -6.98 -0.61 2.73
CA ALA A 24 -5.94 0.20 2.09
C ALA A 24 -5.93 1.65 2.63
N ARG A 25 -7.11 2.24 2.85
CA ARG A 25 -7.26 3.58 3.44
C ARG A 25 -6.81 3.63 4.90
N ARG A 26 -7.31 2.70 5.72
CA ARG A 26 -6.96 2.66 7.15
C ARG A 26 -5.46 2.45 7.39
N ALA A 27 -4.80 1.69 6.51
CA ALA A 27 -3.35 1.52 6.55
C ALA A 27 -2.62 2.84 6.24
N ALA A 28 -3.07 3.58 5.22
CA ALA A 28 -2.52 4.90 4.90
C ALA A 28 -2.76 5.91 6.04
N ASP A 29 -3.97 5.95 6.60
CA ASP A 29 -4.32 6.82 7.72
C ASP A 29 -3.43 6.55 8.95
N ALA A 30 -3.22 5.28 9.29
CA ALA A 30 -2.36 4.91 10.42
C ALA A 30 -0.90 5.37 10.21
N ILE A 31 -0.38 5.23 8.98
CA ILE A 31 0.98 5.66 8.62
C ILE A 31 1.09 7.19 8.66
N TRP A 32 0.10 7.92 8.14
CA TRP A 32 0.07 9.38 8.18
C TRP A 32 -0.08 9.93 9.58
N SER A 33 -0.98 9.39 10.39
CA SER A 33 -1.08 9.79 11.80
C SER A 33 0.22 9.54 12.57
N TYR A 34 0.93 8.45 12.25
CA TYR A 34 2.27 8.23 12.80
C TYR A 34 3.24 9.31 12.32
N LEU A 35 3.35 9.55 11.01
CA LEU A 35 4.32 10.49 10.44
C LEU A 35 4.06 11.95 10.82
N GLU A 36 2.81 12.39 10.92
CA GLU A 36 2.40 13.71 11.42
C GLU A 36 2.91 13.98 12.85
N SER A 37 3.15 12.92 13.64
CA SER A 37 3.65 13.02 15.01
C SER A 37 5.18 13.05 15.13
N GLN A 38 5.91 12.91 14.02
CA GLN A 38 7.38 12.84 14.00
C GLN A 38 8.01 14.14 13.49
N GLU A 39 9.27 14.39 13.85
CA GLU A 39 10.03 15.53 13.31
C GLU A 39 10.41 15.33 11.83
N ASN A 40 10.68 16.44 11.12
CA ASN A 40 10.99 16.45 9.68
C ASN A 40 12.23 15.59 9.33
N ASN A 41 12.24 14.99 8.13
CA ASN A 41 13.29 14.11 7.56
C ASN A 41 13.39 12.68 8.14
N LEU A 42 12.24 12.03 8.34
CA LEU A 42 12.19 10.64 8.79
C LEU A 42 12.19 9.64 7.63
N MET A 43 13.07 8.63 7.69
CA MET A 43 12.87 7.37 6.99
C MET A 43 12.07 6.44 7.90
N ALA A 44 10.82 6.16 7.56
CA ALA A 44 9.98 5.21 8.30
C ALA A 44 9.93 3.84 7.61
N ILE A 45 10.04 2.79 8.41
CA ILE A 45 9.93 1.40 7.95
C ILE A 45 8.74 0.77 8.65
N PHE A 46 7.76 0.33 7.87
CA PHE A 46 6.58 -0.39 8.34
C PHE A 46 6.67 -1.84 7.90
N ILE A 47 6.48 -2.77 8.83
CA ILE A 47 6.58 -4.21 8.57
C ILE A 47 5.17 -4.80 8.53
N THR A 48 4.90 -5.60 7.50
CA THR A 48 3.63 -6.30 7.31
C THR A 48 3.86 -7.67 6.66
N HIS A 49 2.78 -8.39 6.39
CA HIS A 49 2.81 -9.70 5.74
C HIS A 49 2.68 -9.60 4.23
N ASP A 50 3.17 -10.60 3.52
CA ASP A 50 3.26 -10.67 2.06
C ASP A 50 1.92 -10.33 1.38
N LEU A 51 0.82 -10.87 1.91
CA LEU A 51 -0.55 -10.61 1.44
C LEU A 51 -0.90 -9.12 1.52
N HIS A 52 -0.56 -8.48 2.64
CA HIS A 52 -0.81 -7.06 2.84
C HIS A 52 0.06 -6.23 1.90
N SER A 53 1.34 -6.57 1.73
CA SER A 53 2.22 -5.87 0.78
C SER A 53 1.68 -5.91 -0.64
N ILE A 54 1.18 -7.06 -1.13
CA ILE A 54 0.54 -7.18 -2.45
C ILE A 54 -0.68 -6.26 -2.56
N VAL A 55 -1.53 -6.26 -1.54
CA VAL A 55 -2.79 -5.51 -1.49
C VAL A 55 -2.53 -4.01 -1.42
N LEU A 56 -1.54 -3.57 -0.64
CA LEU A 56 -1.14 -2.17 -0.54
C LEU A 56 -0.52 -1.69 -1.86
N ARG A 57 0.29 -2.49 -2.54
CA ARG A 57 0.82 -2.15 -3.89
C ARG A 57 -0.30 -1.89 -4.88
N TYR A 58 -1.32 -2.74 -4.89
CA TYR A 58 -2.49 -2.56 -5.76
C TYR A 58 -3.33 -1.36 -5.33
N GLY A 59 -3.65 -1.24 -4.04
CA GLY A 59 -4.53 -0.19 -3.51
C GLY A 59 -3.93 1.21 -3.58
N TRP A 60 -2.64 1.33 -3.30
CA TRP A 60 -1.93 2.62 -3.22
C TRP A 60 -1.32 3.06 -4.55
N PHE A 61 -0.86 2.15 -5.39
CA PHE A 61 -0.13 2.54 -6.61
C PHE A 61 -0.81 2.06 -7.89
N GLY A 62 -1.92 1.33 -7.80
CA GLY A 62 -2.60 0.75 -8.95
C GLY A 62 -1.77 -0.34 -9.66
N PHE A 63 -0.70 -0.84 -9.03
CA PHE A 63 0.13 -1.88 -9.64
C PHE A 63 -0.67 -3.18 -9.77
N PRO A 64 -0.61 -3.86 -10.93
CA PRO A 64 -1.33 -5.11 -11.12
C PRO A 64 -1.09 -6.09 -9.97
N LEU A 65 -2.12 -6.86 -9.63
CA LEU A 65 -2.00 -7.99 -8.70
C LEU A 65 -1.02 -9.00 -9.29
N ASP A 66 0.24 -8.80 -8.97
CA ASP A 66 1.34 -9.65 -9.37
C ASP A 66 1.56 -10.69 -8.29
N PHE A 67 1.49 -11.94 -8.71
CA PHE A 67 1.57 -13.09 -7.82
C PHE A 67 2.93 -13.76 -7.87
N ARG A 68 3.90 -13.17 -8.58
CA ARG A 68 5.30 -13.29 -8.16
C ARG A 68 5.31 -12.87 -6.69
N GLY A 69 5.58 -13.82 -5.80
CA GLY A 69 5.51 -13.57 -4.36
C GLY A 69 6.32 -12.33 -3.97
N ILE A 70 6.00 -11.75 -2.82
CA ILE A 70 6.96 -10.86 -2.17
C ILE A 70 8.12 -11.75 -1.74
N ASP A 71 9.34 -11.46 -2.20
CA ASP A 71 10.53 -12.20 -1.77
C ASP A 71 10.71 -12.10 -0.25
N TYR A 72 11.54 -12.97 0.35
CA TYR A 72 11.86 -12.84 1.76
C TYR A 72 12.46 -11.46 2.08
N LEU A 73 11.85 -10.73 3.03
CA LEU A 73 12.15 -9.33 3.35
C LEU A 73 11.91 -8.35 2.20
N GLY A 74 11.14 -8.76 1.19
CA GLY A 74 10.71 -7.94 0.08
C GLY A 74 9.64 -6.93 0.50
N GLY A 75 9.51 -5.89 -0.30
CA GLY A 75 8.55 -4.82 -0.09
C GLY A 75 8.67 -3.78 -1.19
N PHE A 76 8.17 -2.59 -0.89
CA PHE A 76 8.31 -1.41 -1.73
C PHE A 76 8.73 -0.23 -0.87
N ALA A 77 9.36 0.75 -1.49
CA ALA A 77 9.65 2.03 -0.86
C ALA A 77 9.08 3.14 -1.74
N PHE A 78 8.71 4.27 -1.14
CA PHE A 78 8.24 5.41 -1.92
C PHE A 78 8.61 6.73 -1.25
N THR A 79 8.60 7.79 -2.04
CA THR A 79 8.76 9.17 -1.58
C THR A 79 7.88 10.10 -2.40
N PHE A 80 7.49 11.23 -1.83
CA PHE A 80 6.78 12.27 -2.55
C PHE A 80 7.74 13.03 -3.47
N LYS A 81 7.27 13.30 -4.68
CA LYS A 81 7.95 14.13 -5.68
C LYS A 81 6.93 15.06 -6.30
N ASP A 82 6.90 16.30 -5.82
CA ASP A 82 5.93 17.32 -6.20
C ASP A 82 4.49 16.77 -6.09
N GLU A 83 3.78 16.62 -7.21
CA GLU A 83 2.39 16.14 -7.30
C GLU A 83 2.29 14.61 -7.52
N SER A 84 3.38 13.87 -7.31
CA SER A 84 3.49 12.43 -7.60
C SER A 84 4.23 11.66 -6.53
N LEU A 85 4.20 10.33 -6.63
CA LEU A 85 5.02 9.43 -5.84
C LEU A 85 6.09 8.79 -6.74
N SER A 86 7.32 8.74 -6.23
CA SER A 86 8.39 7.90 -6.78
C SER A 86 8.44 6.60 -5.96
N VAL A 87 8.11 5.47 -6.59
CA VAL A 87 7.96 4.16 -5.94
C VAL A 87 9.03 3.20 -6.45
N LEU A 88 9.84 2.66 -5.54
CA LEU A 88 10.74 1.54 -5.80
C LEU A 88 9.99 0.22 -5.54
N ASP A 89 9.80 -0.58 -6.60
CA ASP A 89 9.04 -1.82 -6.58
C ASP A 89 9.74 -2.87 -7.46
N TYR A 90 10.12 -4.02 -6.88
CA TYR A 90 10.87 -5.09 -7.57
C TYR A 90 12.16 -4.62 -8.30
N GLY A 91 12.86 -3.64 -7.74
CA GLY A 91 14.10 -3.08 -8.31
C GLY A 91 13.87 -2.02 -9.39
N ASP A 92 12.62 -1.77 -9.77
CA ASP A 92 12.25 -0.70 -10.72
C ASP A 92 11.74 0.53 -9.98
N VAL A 93 12.09 1.72 -10.48
CA VAL A 93 11.51 2.98 -10.01
C VAL A 93 10.40 3.40 -10.95
N LYS A 94 9.20 3.59 -10.39
CA LYS A 94 7.98 3.98 -11.11
C LYS A 94 7.46 5.30 -10.54
N THR A 95 6.94 6.16 -11.40
CA THR A 95 6.20 7.36 -10.95
C THR A 95 4.71 7.07 -11.04
N VAL A 96 3.99 7.36 -9.96
CA VAL A 96 2.53 7.18 -9.88
C VAL A 96 1.87 8.41 -9.28
N GLU A 97 0.59 8.59 -9.56
CA GLU A 97 -0.23 9.63 -8.93
C GLU A 97 -0.39 9.38 -7.43
N ILE A 98 -0.52 10.45 -6.65
CA ILE A 98 -0.84 10.34 -5.23
C ILE A 98 -2.30 9.88 -5.10
N PRO A 99 -2.61 8.80 -4.34
CA PRO A 99 -3.98 8.36 -4.13
C PRO A 99 -4.85 9.48 -3.56
N TYR A 100 -6.04 9.68 -4.14
CA TYR A 100 -6.93 10.79 -3.75
C TYR A 100 -7.37 10.77 -2.28
N TYR A 101 -7.28 9.61 -1.62
CA TYR A 101 -7.64 9.41 -0.22
C TYR A 101 -6.44 9.52 0.73
N TRP A 102 -5.23 9.73 0.22
CA TRP A 102 -4.09 10.09 1.05
C TRP A 102 -4.20 11.56 1.41
N LYS A 103 -4.02 11.88 2.69
CA LYS A 103 -3.88 13.28 3.11
C LYS A 103 -2.69 13.89 2.38
N GLN A 104 -2.92 15.05 1.77
CA GLN A 104 -1.87 15.91 1.22
C GLN A 104 -1.39 16.90 2.28
#